data_AF-A0AAU7ATL5-F1
#
_entry.id   AF-A0AAU7ATL5-F1
#
_cell.length_a   1.000
_cell.length_b   1.000
_cell.length_c   1.000
_cell.angle_alpha   90.00
_cell.angle_beta   90.00
_cell.angle_gamma   90.00
#
_symmetry.space_group_name_H-M   'P 1'
#
loop_
_entity.id
_entity.type
_entity.pdbx_description
1 polymer ?
#
loop_
_entity_poly.entity_id
_entity_poly.type
_entity_poly.pdbx_seq_one_letter_code
_entity_poly.pdbx_strand_id
1 'polypeptide(L)'
;MRDPKRSSGLERLAEDTSRRGFLARVSGVLMSAAGAQAAVGVVTADAAATYTNFCGHTYTTGNCPHPTGLPRIDRQGMPLRAKDGHRVDDLGRPVDTKGRPLTPAGRLLRDADGEPLAPAPRTQVCAAVAQRYGIRTYNDGAWYRCCGGQVRKLVDCCSPHPKRINGDAGLGGYCYKGRKVFCVQYRDTNVPC
;
A
#
# COMPACT_ATOMS: atom_id res chain seq x y z
N MET A 1 4.90 -70.62 -23.41
CA MET A 1 5.31 -70.14 -22.07
C MET A 1 6.03 -68.81 -22.23
N ARG A 2 5.43 -67.69 -21.81
CA ARG A 2 6.09 -66.37 -21.73
C ARG A 2 6.47 -66.11 -20.27
N ASP A 3 7.73 -65.74 -20.06
CA ASP A 3 8.40 -65.65 -18.77
C ASP A 3 8.04 -64.31 -18.06
N PRO A 4 7.43 -64.32 -16.86
CA PRO A 4 6.95 -63.11 -16.17
C PRO A 4 8.05 -62.19 -15.63
N LYS A 5 9.34 -62.58 -15.72
CA LYS A 5 10.47 -61.73 -15.28
C LYS A 5 10.90 -60.68 -16.29
N ARG A 6 10.49 -60.77 -17.56
CA ARG A 6 10.88 -59.80 -18.61
C ARG A 6 10.02 -58.54 -18.67
N SER A 7 8.80 -58.56 -18.14
CA SER A 7 7.92 -57.36 -18.12
C SER A 7 8.34 -56.35 -17.05
N SER A 8 8.75 -56.81 -15.86
CA SER A 8 9.08 -55.92 -14.74
C SER A 8 10.35 -55.08 -14.95
N GLY A 9 11.29 -55.56 -15.77
CA GLY A 9 12.52 -54.83 -16.11
C GLY A 9 12.27 -53.66 -17.07
N LEU A 10 11.33 -53.82 -18.01
CA LEU A 10 10.96 -52.78 -18.97
C LEU A 10 10.02 -51.74 -18.33
N GLU A 11 9.17 -52.15 -17.39
CA GLU A 11 8.35 -51.22 -16.59
C GLU A 11 9.22 -50.33 -15.68
N ARG A 12 10.29 -50.89 -15.08
CA ARG A 12 11.26 -50.12 -14.28
C ARG A 12 12.09 -49.13 -15.10
N LEU A 13 12.52 -49.51 -16.32
CA LEU A 13 13.23 -48.59 -17.23
C LEU A 13 12.31 -47.51 -17.81
N ALA A 14 11.01 -47.80 -17.99
CA ALA A 14 10.02 -46.82 -18.40
C ALA A 14 9.66 -45.85 -17.27
N GLU A 15 9.65 -46.30 -16.01
CA GLU A 15 9.58 -45.40 -14.84
C GLU A 15 10.81 -44.48 -14.74
N ASP A 16 12.01 -45.01 -15.01
CA ASP A 16 13.27 -44.25 -14.92
C ASP A 16 13.47 -43.22 -16.06
N THR A 17 12.78 -43.36 -17.18
CA THR A 17 12.96 -42.48 -18.35
C THR A 17 11.73 -41.61 -18.66
N SER A 18 10.62 -41.77 -17.93
CA SER A 18 9.45 -40.92 -18.12
C SER A 18 9.52 -39.60 -17.34
N ARG A 19 8.95 -38.54 -17.93
CA ARG A 19 8.81 -37.21 -17.31
C ARG A 19 8.07 -37.23 -15.96
N ARG A 20 7.28 -38.27 -15.67
CA ARG A 20 6.60 -38.45 -14.38
C ARG A 20 7.52 -39.01 -13.28
N GLY A 21 8.47 -39.88 -13.63
CA GLY A 21 9.46 -40.42 -12.68
C GLY A 21 10.44 -39.34 -12.19
N PHE A 22 10.82 -38.42 -13.08
CA PHE A 22 11.64 -37.24 -12.72
C PHE A 22 10.92 -36.31 -11.73
N LEU A 23 9.63 -36.02 -11.97
CA LEU A 23 8.83 -35.19 -11.06
C LEU A 23 8.65 -35.83 -9.68
N ALA A 24 8.49 -37.15 -9.59
CA ALA A 24 8.42 -37.86 -8.33
C ALA A 24 9.72 -37.74 -7.50
N ARG A 25 10.89 -37.78 -8.15
CA ARG A 25 12.19 -37.61 -7.47
C ARG A 25 12.44 -36.17 -7.02
N VAL A 26 12.07 -35.17 -7.83
CA VAL A 26 12.17 -33.75 -7.44
C VAL A 26 11.22 -33.42 -6.28
N SER A 27 10.03 -34.02 -6.27
CA SER A 27 9.04 -33.83 -5.19
C SER A 27 9.49 -34.46 -3.86
N GLY A 28 10.17 -35.62 -3.91
CA GLY A 28 10.70 -36.29 -2.72
C GLY A 28 11.86 -35.56 -2.05
N VAL A 29 12.73 -34.91 -2.83
CA VAL A 29 13.87 -34.13 -2.30
C VAL A 29 13.43 -32.77 -1.74
N LEU A 30 12.36 -32.16 -2.27
CA LEU A 30 11.82 -30.91 -1.72
C LEU A 30 11.08 -31.12 -0.38
N MET A 31 10.48 -32.30 -0.16
CA MET A 31 9.79 -32.60 1.11
C MET A 31 10.73 -32.88 2.29
N SER A 32 11.97 -33.36 2.05
CA SER A 32 12.94 -33.61 3.12
C SER A 32 13.74 -32.37 3.55
N ALA A 33 13.70 -31.28 2.78
CA ALA A 33 14.23 -29.97 3.16
C ALA A 33 13.19 -29.08 3.88
N ALA A 34 11.93 -29.52 3.99
CA ALA A 34 10.87 -28.79 4.69
C ALA A 34 10.79 -29.10 6.21
N GLY A 35 11.76 -29.84 6.75
CA GLY A 35 11.88 -30.12 8.17
C GLY A 35 12.52 -28.97 8.97
N ALA A 36 11.83 -27.82 9.06
CA ALA A 36 12.03 -26.77 10.08
C ALA A 36 10.99 -25.63 10.01
N GLN A 37 9.90 -25.77 9.24
CA GLN A 37 8.85 -24.74 9.19
C GLN A 37 7.64 -25.14 10.04
N ALA A 38 7.76 -24.91 11.34
CA ALA A 38 6.59 -24.83 12.22
C ALA A 38 6.79 -23.75 13.30
N ALA A 39 7.38 -22.60 12.96
CA ALA A 39 7.37 -21.40 13.79
C ALA A 39 7.83 -20.15 13.01
N VAL A 40 7.22 -19.87 11.85
CA VAL A 40 7.16 -18.48 11.34
C VAL A 40 5.70 -18.13 11.07
N GLY A 41 4.85 -18.57 12.00
CA GLY A 41 3.47 -18.11 12.16
C GLY A 41 3.43 -16.86 13.04
N VAL A 42 4.19 -15.83 12.68
CA VAL A 42 3.85 -14.43 12.98
C VAL A 42 4.26 -13.65 11.74
N VAL A 43 3.45 -13.76 10.70
CA VAL A 43 3.24 -12.62 9.83
C VAL A 43 2.76 -11.55 10.79
N THR A 44 3.62 -10.58 11.13
CA THR A 44 3.17 -9.43 11.90
C THR A 44 1.95 -8.90 11.15
N ALA A 45 0.87 -8.62 11.87
CA ALA A 45 -0.32 -8.01 11.32
C ALA A 45 -0.05 -6.59 10.73
N ASP A 46 1.22 -6.21 10.52
CA ASP A 46 1.70 -4.93 10.04
C ASP A 46 2.38 -4.97 8.65
N ALA A 47 2.87 -6.12 8.18
CA ALA A 47 3.58 -6.13 6.89
C ALA A 47 2.61 -6.21 5.68
N ALA A 48 1.49 -6.90 5.84
CA ALA A 48 0.53 -7.19 4.78
C ALA A 48 -0.93 -6.96 5.18
N ALA A 49 -1.20 -6.42 6.37
CA ALA A 49 -2.43 -5.67 6.51
C ALA A 49 -2.31 -4.43 5.62
N THR A 50 -3.07 -4.39 4.52
CA THR A 50 -3.75 -3.14 4.13
C THR A 50 -3.04 -2.12 3.22
N TYR A 51 -2.23 -2.52 2.23
CA TYR A 51 -1.57 -1.52 1.36
C TYR A 51 -2.42 -0.94 0.21
N THR A 52 -3.61 -1.48 -0.07
CA THR A 52 -4.55 -0.88 -1.03
C THR A 52 -5.79 -0.27 -0.40
N ASN A 53 -6.14 -0.60 0.85
CA ASN A 53 -7.50 -0.44 1.38
C ASN A 53 -7.56 -0.30 2.91
N PHE A 54 -7.28 0.90 3.46
CA PHE A 54 -7.27 1.26 4.90
C PHE A 54 -8.04 0.30 5.84
N CYS A 55 -7.35 -0.38 6.76
CA CYS A 55 -7.86 -1.40 7.67
C CYS A 55 -9.02 -2.27 7.14
N GLY A 56 -8.90 -2.78 5.90
CA GLY A 56 -9.94 -3.61 5.25
C GLY A 56 -10.99 -2.82 4.46
N HIS A 57 -10.77 -1.54 4.16
CA HIS A 57 -11.68 -0.70 3.38
C HIS A 57 -11.56 -1.03 1.88
N THR A 58 -11.97 -2.23 1.48
CA THR A 58 -11.77 -2.78 0.13
C THR A 58 -12.78 -2.33 -0.91
N TYR A 59 -13.90 -1.72 -0.51
CA TYR A 59 -15.12 -1.88 -1.32
C TYR A 59 -15.77 -0.66 -1.99
N THR A 60 -15.32 0.58 -1.83
CA THR A 60 -16.13 1.69 -2.42
C THR A 60 -15.40 2.93 -2.88
N THR A 61 -14.20 3.22 -2.39
CA THR A 61 -13.42 4.37 -2.87
C THR A 61 -11.93 4.13 -2.63
N GLY A 62 -11.16 4.22 -3.72
CA GLY A 62 -9.72 4.07 -3.70
C GLY A 62 -8.98 5.27 -3.12
N ASN A 63 -7.71 5.05 -2.81
CA ASN A 63 -6.80 6.04 -2.24
C ASN A 63 -6.62 7.27 -3.14
N CYS A 64 -6.49 8.45 -2.52
CA CYS A 64 -6.08 9.64 -3.23
C CYS A 64 -4.65 9.50 -3.76
N PRO A 65 -4.35 10.03 -4.97
CA PRO A 65 -2.98 10.21 -5.42
C PRO A 65 -2.13 10.90 -4.34
N HIS A 66 -0.98 10.31 -4.04
CA HIS A 66 -0.07 10.81 -3.02
C HIS A 66 1.38 10.68 -3.49
N PRO A 67 2.26 11.65 -3.20
CA PRO A 67 3.66 11.63 -3.66
C PRO A 67 4.47 10.42 -3.17
N THR A 68 4.04 9.75 -2.10
CA THR A 68 4.68 8.52 -1.58
C THR A 68 3.79 7.27 -1.72
N GLY A 69 2.80 7.30 -2.62
CA GLY A 69 1.86 6.19 -2.84
C GLY A 69 0.70 6.14 -1.84
N LEU A 70 0.99 5.93 -0.56
CA LEU A 70 -0.04 5.89 0.49
C LEU A 70 -0.45 7.29 0.96
N PRO A 71 -1.76 7.65 0.96
CA PRO A 71 -2.24 9.00 1.24
C PRO A 71 -2.31 9.32 2.74
N ARG A 72 -1.17 9.21 3.45
CA ARG A 72 -1.06 9.63 4.86
C ARG A 72 -0.97 11.15 4.92
N ILE A 73 -1.77 11.76 5.78
CA ILE A 73 -1.82 13.21 5.96
C ILE A 73 -1.63 13.63 7.42
N ASP A 74 -1.23 14.88 7.60
CA ASP A 74 -1.30 15.56 8.89
C ASP A 74 -2.71 16.14 9.17
N ARG A 75 -2.82 16.92 10.25
CA ARG A 75 -4.08 17.58 10.65
C ARG A 75 -4.59 18.59 9.62
N GLN A 76 -3.71 19.13 8.80
CA GLN A 76 -3.98 20.15 7.80
C GLN A 76 -4.23 19.55 6.41
N GLY A 77 -4.15 18.22 6.26
CA GLY A 77 -4.29 17.54 4.98
C GLY A 77 -3.01 17.57 4.13
N MET A 78 -1.87 17.96 4.72
CA MET A 78 -0.58 17.97 4.04
C MET A 78 0.03 16.56 4.03
N PRO A 79 0.78 16.21 2.98
CA PRO A 79 1.31 14.87 2.81
C PRO A 79 2.37 14.54 3.86
N LEU A 80 2.25 13.33 4.42
CA LEU A 80 3.22 12.69 5.28
C LEU A 80 3.66 11.38 4.64
N ARG A 81 4.92 11.01 4.83
CA ARG A 81 5.40 9.71 4.41
C ARG A 81 4.81 8.62 5.31
N ALA A 82 4.18 7.61 4.70
CA ALA A 82 3.49 6.57 5.47
C ALA A 82 4.39 5.82 6.45
N LYS A 83 5.62 5.48 6.03
CA LYS A 83 6.55 4.62 6.79
C LYS A 83 7.00 5.20 8.14
N ASP A 84 7.08 6.52 8.27
CA ASP A 84 7.72 7.18 9.42
C ASP A 84 7.08 8.52 9.81
N GLY A 85 6.05 8.97 9.08
CA GLY A 85 5.33 10.20 9.41
C GLY A 85 6.10 11.49 9.11
N HIS A 86 7.25 11.42 8.44
CA HIS A 86 7.97 12.64 8.06
C HIS A 86 7.16 13.46 7.05
N ARG A 87 7.23 14.78 7.19
CA ARG A 87 6.70 15.72 6.20
C ARG A 87 7.39 15.49 4.87
N VAL A 88 6.63 15.52 3.77
CA VAL A 88 7.17 15.43 2.42
C VAL A 88 6.71 16.57 1.53
N ASP A 89 7.49 16.86 0.49
CA ASP A 89 7.13 17.74 -0.61
C ASP A 89 6.28 17.06 -1.67
N ASP A 90 5.87 17.83 -2.68
CA ASP A 90 5.05 17.34 -3.80
C ASP A 90 5.76 16.29 -4.66
N LEU A 91 7.07 16.08 -4.47
CA LEU A 91 7.86 15.01 -5.09
C LEU A 91 8.10 13.82 -4.13
N GLY A 92 7.61 13.88 -2.89
CA GLY A 92 7.75 12.81 -1.90
C GLY A 92 9.08 12.83 -1.14
N ARG A 93 9.89 13.87 -1.32
CA ARG A 93 11.15 14.04 -0.57
C ARG A 93 10.84 14.50 0.84
N PRO A 94 11.49 13.94 1.88
CA PRO A 94 11.34 14.46 3.23
C PRO A 94 11.78 15.92 3.29
N VAL A 95 11.11 16.71 4.13
CA VAL A 95 11.41 18.13 4.34
C VAL A 95 11.52 18.45 5.82
N ASP A 96 12.36 19.45 6.13
CA ASP A 96 12.46 19.98 7.50
C ASP A 96 11.23 20.84 7.87
N THR A 97 11.27 21.43 9.08
CA THR A 97 10.20 22.32 9.55
C THR A 97 10.05 23.59 8.74
N LYS A 98 11.09 24.00 8.01
CA LYS A 98 11.11 25.15 7.10
C LYS A 98 10.72 24.77 5.65
N GLY A 99 10.41 23.49 5.39
CA GLY A 99 10.05 23.00 4.07
C GLY A 99 11.25 22.71 3.16
N ARG A 100 12.48 22.74 3.66
CA ARG A 100 13.67 22.48 2.85
C ARG A 100 13.86 20.98 2.63
N PRO A 101 14.13 20.52 1.39
CA PRO A 101 14.33 19.11 1.08
C PRO A 101 15.50 18.47 1.84
N LEU A 102 15.31 17.23 2.24
CA LEU A 102 16.28 16.41 2.97
C LEU A 102 16.66 15.16 2.19
N THR A 103 17.88 14.68 2.40
CA THR A 103 18.34 13.35 1.99
C THR A 103 17.63 12.27 2.82
N PRO A 104 17.69 10.99 2.42
CA PRO A 104 17.19 9.89 3.24
C PRO A 104 17.82 9.83 4.65
N ALA A 105 19.05 10.31 4.80
CA ALA A 105 19.77 10.40 6.08
C ALA A 105 19.42 11.67 6.90
N GLY A 106 18.48 12.50 6.43
CA GLY A 106 18.03 13.70 7.15
C GLY A 106 18.94 14.93 7.02
N ARG A 107 19.91 14.92 6.10
CA ARG A 107 20.75 16.11 5.81
C ARG A 107 20.07 16.98 4.76
N LEU A 108 20.29 18.30 4.80
CA LEU A 108 19.79 19.20 3.75
C LEU A 108 20.30 18.76 2.38
N LEU A 109 19.38 18.65 1.41
CA LEU A 109 19.75 18.54 0.02
C LEU A 109 20.37 19.86 -0.42
N ARG A 110 21.44 19.77 -1.20
CA ARG A 110 22.22 20.90 -1.69
C ARG A 110 22.23 20.89 -3.21
N ASP A 111 22.37 22.07 -3.81
CA ASP A 111 22.59 22.23 -5.24
C ASP A 111 24.04 21.89 -5.63
N ALA A 112 24.39 22.17 -6.90
CA ALA A 112 25.72 21.90 -7.44
C ALA A 112 26.82 22.77 -6.82
N ASP A 113 26.47 23.96 -6.33
CA ASP A 113 27.39 24.90 -5.68
C ASP A 113 27.57 24.57 -4.18
N GLY A 114 26.79 23.62 -3.68
CA GLY A 114 26.83 23.18 -2.29
C GLY A 114 25.90 23.98 -1.39
N GLU A 115 25.05 24.86 -1.92
CA GLU A 115 24.09 25.63 -1.13
C GLU A 115 22.82 24.81 -0.84
N PRO A 116 22.19 24.95 0.34
CA PRO A 116 20.96 24.24 0.64
C PRO A 116 19.83 24.61 -0.32
N LEU A 117 19.10 23.60 -0.81
CA LEU A 117 17.93 23.83 -1.64
C LEU A 117 16.89 24.69 -0.90
N ALA A 118 16.29 25.61 -1.66
CA ALA A 118 15.17 26.44 -1.18
C ALA A 118 13.99 25.56 -0.70
N PRO A 119 13.11 26.10 0.16
CA PRO A 119 11.90 25.41 0.57
C PRO A 119 11.10 24.89 -0.63
N ALA A 120 10.79 23.59 -0.60
CA ALA A 120 10.01 22.94 -1.64
C ALA A 120 8.51 23.10 -1.37
N PRO A 121 7.69 23.23 -2.42
CA PRO A 121 6.24 23.32 -2.27
C PRO A 121 5.67 22.03 -1.69
N ARG A 122 4.60 22.20 -0.94
CA ARG A 122 3.78 21.13 -0.40
C ARG A 122 2.33 21.51 -0.64
N THR A 123 1.56 20.59 -1.19
CA THR A 123 0.17 20.82 -1.53
C THR A 123 -0.70 19.87 -0.71
N GLN A 124 -1.82 20.36 -0.18
CA GLN A 124 -2.78 19.49 0.48
C GLN A 124 -3.25 18.40 -0.49
N VAL A 125 -3.41 17.17 -0.01
CA VAL A 125 -3.69 16.02 -0.88
C VAL A 125 -4.97 16.23 -1.71
N CYS A 126 -6.09 16.64 -1.09
CA CYS A 126 -7.28 16.96 -1.89
C CYS A 126 -7.05 18.12 -2.87
N ALA A 127 -6.28 19.15 -2.51
CA ALA A 127 -5.99 20.25 -3.44
C ALA A 127 -5.18 19.78 -4.65
N ALA A 128 -4.20 18.90 -4.46
CA ALA A 128 -3.45 18.27 -5.54
C ALA A 128 -4.37 17.41 -6.43
N VAL A 129 -5.34 16.72 -5.83
CA VAL A 129 -6.39 15.98 -6.55
C VAL A 129 -7.27 16.91 -7.40
N ALA A 130 -7.72 18.03 -6.82
CA ALA A 130 -8.47 19.04 -7.53
C ALA A 130 -7.73 19.55 -8.78
N GLN A 131 -6.45 19.89 -8.63
CA GLN A 131 -5.60 20.34 -9.73
C GLN A 131 -5.42 19.25 -10.80
N ARG A 132 -5.08 18.02 -10.37
CA ARG A 132 -4.82 16.89 -11.28
C ARG A 132 -6.02 16.53 -12.16
N TYR A 133 -7.23 16.65 -11.62
CA TYR A 133 -8.44 16.20 -12.32
C TYR A 133 -9.35 17.34 -12.77
N GLY A 134 -8.97 18.60 -12.53
CA GLY A 134 -9.76 19.76 -12.93
C GLY A 134 -11.12 19.85 -12.23
N ILE A 135 -11.19 19.48 -10.94
CA ILE A 135 -12.44 19.47 -10.16
C ILE A 135 -12.29 20.24 -8.86
N ARG A 136 -13.40 20.62 -8.24
CA ARG A 136 -13.38 21.17 -6.87
C ARG A 136 -13.49 20.04 -5.86
N THR A 137 -12.57 19.98 -4.90
CA THR A 137 -12.58 19.00 -3.82
C THR A 137 -12.48 19.67 -2.46
N TYR A 138 -12.93 18.98 -1.42
CA TYR A 138 -12.87 19.44 -0.05
C TYR A 138 -12.47 18.29 0.87
N ASN A 139 -11.62 18.57 1.85
CA ASN A 139 -11.47 17.69 3.00
C ASN A 139 -12.80 17.71 3.78
N ASP A 140 -13.57 16.64 3.71
CA ASP A 140 -14.87 16.49 4.37
C ASP A 140 -15.16 15.00 4.59
N GLY A 141 -16.15 14.64 5.39
CA GLY A 141 -16.37 13.25 5.76
C GLY A 141 -15.24 12.68 6.62
N ALA A 142 -15.61 11.90 7.63
CA ALA A 142 -14.63 11.31 8.51
C ALA A 142 -15.15 10.03 9.14
N TRP A 143 -14.25 9.07 9.26
CA TRP A 143 -14.55 7.76 9.80
C TRP A 143 -13.37 7.31 10.64
N TYR A 144 -13.64 6.58 11.70
CA TYR A 144 -12.63 6.11 12.63
C TYR A 144 -12.68 4.60 12.71
N ARG A 145 -11.51 3.96 12.72
CA ARG A 145 -11.40 2.51 12.95
C ARG A 145 -10.17 2.22 13.80
N CYS A 146 -10.25 1.15 14.59
CA CYS A 146 -9.11 0.61 15.31
C CYS A 146 -8.23 -0.20 14.36
N CYS A 147 -6.94 0.11 14.31
CA CYS A 147 -5.97 -0.53 13.43
C CYS A 147 -4.60 -0.62 14.11
N GLY A 148 -4.11 -1.84 14.36
CA GLY A 148 -2.81 -2.03 15.02
C GLY A 148 -2.75 -1.38 16.41
N GLY A 149 -3.85 -1.47 17.19
CA GLY A 149 -3.94 -0.88 18.54
C GLY A 149 -4.08 0.65 18.56
N GLN A 150 -4.31 1.27 17.40
CA GLN A 150 -4.49 2.72 17.29
C GLN A 150 -5.72 3.08 16.48
N VAL A 151 -6.47 4.06 16.95
CA VAL A 151 -7.56 4.68 16.19
C VAL A 151 -6.94 5.44 15.03
N ARG A 152 -7.33 5.07 13.82
CA ARG A 152 -6.97 5.78 12.60
C ARG A 152 -8.21 6.45 12.02
N LYS A 153 -8.01 7.67 11.49
CA LYS A 153 -9.07 8.48 10.88
C LYS A 153 -8.95 8.43 9.35
N LEU A 154 -9.96 7.92 8.68
CA LEU A 154 -10.19 8.19 7.25
C LEU A 154 -10.78 9.58 7.09
N VAL A 155 -10.27 10.30 6.09
CA VAL A 155 -10.75 11.61 5.68
C VAL A 155 -11.07 11.53 4.20
N ASP A 156 -12.25 11.98 3.80
CA ASP A 156 -12.66 11.90 2.40
C ASP A 156 -12.26 13.18 1.64
N CYS A 157 -11.79 13.01 0.41
CA CYS A 157 -11.79 14.10 -0.55
C CYS A 157 -13.16 14.11 -1.22
N CYS A 158 -14.00 15.07 -0.84
CA CYS A 158 -15.37 15.18 -1.30
C CYS A 158 -15.50 16.15 -2.46
N SER A 159 -16.29 15.82 -3.47
CA SER A 159 -16.55 16.68 -4.63
C SER A 159 -18.03 16.67 -5.03
N PRO A 160 -18.61 17.81 -5.44
CA PRO A 160 -19.92 17.80 -6.10
C PRO A 160 -19.84 17.30 -7.55
N HIS A 161 -18.62 17.13 -8.10
CA HIS A 161 -18.41 16.79 -9.50
C HIS A 161 -18.99 15.40 -9.84
N PRO A 162 -19.59 15.21 -11.02
CA PRO A 162 -20.23 13.94 -11.38
C PRO A 162 -19.23 12.81 -11.70
N LYS A 163 -18.02 13.14 -12.15
CA LYS A 163 -16.96 12.18 -12.53
C LYS A 163 -16.50 11.36 -11.32
N ARG A 164 -16.53 10.04 -11.47
CA ARG A 164 -16.03 9.04 -10.51
C ARG A 164 -14.64 8.60 -10.95
N ILE A 165 -13.68 8.56 -10.03
CA ILE A 165 -12.28 8.20 -10.37
C ILE A 165 -11.82 6.93 -9.65
N ASN A 166 -12.36 6.62 -8.47
CA ASN A 166 -12.05 5.38 -7.76
C ASN A 166 -13.32 4.69 -7.23
N GLY A 167 -13.70 3.53 -7.80
CA GLY A 167 -14.75 2.63 -7.29
C GLY A 167 -16.16 2.81 -7.87
N ASP A 168 -17.00 1.78 -7.67
CA ASP A 168 -18.24 1.58 -8.44
C ASP A 168 -19.48 2.25 -7.80
N ALA A 169 -19.38 2.72 -6.56
CA ALA A 169 -20.38 3.57 -5.93
C ALA A 169 -19.71 4.59 -5.01
N GLY A 170 -19.64 5.85 -5.44
CA GLY A 170 -19.28 6.94 -4.53
C GLY A 170 -20.29 6.96 -3.39
N LEU A 171 -19.86 6.59 -2.20
CA LEU A 171 -20.73 6.51 -1.03
C LEU A 171 -21.35 7.89 -0.78
N GLY A 172 -22.68 7.98 -0.93
CA GLY A 172 -23.44 9.15 -0.52
C GLY A 172 -23.60 9.21 0.99
N GLY A 173 -23.79 10.40 1.55
CA GLY A 173 -24.09 10.60 2.97
C GLY A 173 -22.90 10.90 3.89
N TYR A 174 -21.66 10.64 3.44
CA TYR A 174 -20.45 10.95 4.22
C TYR A 174 -19.92 12.35 4.00
N CYS A 175 -20.09 12.85 2.78
CA CYS A 175 -19.80 14.23 2.45
C CYS A 175 -21.04 15.10 2.61
N TYR A 176 -20.85 16.27 3.20
CA TYR A 176 -21.88 17.28 3.40
C TYR A 176 -22.43 17.82 2.07
N LYS A 177 -23.73 18.16 2.06
CA LYS A 177 -24.46 18.80 0.92
C LYS A 177 -24.39 18.03 -0.41
N GLY A 178 -24.59 16.71 -0.37
CA GLY A 178 -24.72 15.90 -1.60
C GLY A 178 -23.43 15.75 -2.40
N ARG A 179 -22.29 16.16 -1.83
CA ARG A 179 -20.97 15.83 -2.36
C ARG A 179 -20.77 14.31 -2.32
N LYS A 180 -19.95 13.81 -3.24
CA LYS A 180 -19.59 12.41 -3.35
C LYS A 180 -18.15 12.24 -2.88
N VAL A 181 -17.86 11.10 -2.26
CA VAL A 181 -16.48 10.70 -1.97
C VAL A 181 -15.77 10.47 -3.30
N PHE A 182 -14.66 11.18 -3.52
CA PHE A 182 -13.86 11.10 -4.74
C PHE A 182 -12.67 10.16 -4.58
N CYS A 183 -11.98 10.29 -3.45
CA CYS A 183 -10.89 9.44 -3.02
C CYS A 183 -10.75 9.56 -1.51
N VAL A 184 -10.02 8.63 -0.88
CA VAL A 184 -9.79 8.64 0.56
C VAL A 184 -8.32 8.88 0.91
N GLN A 185 -8.11 9.51 2.05
CA GLN A 185 -6.81 9.77 2.66
C GLN A 185 -6.92 9.43 4.15
N TYR A 186 -5.80 9.22 4.84
CA TYR A 186 -5.84 8.79 6.24
C TYR A 186 -4.88 9.55 7.14
N ARG A 187 -5.33 9.74 8.37
CA ARG A 187 -4.60 10.41 9.42
C ARG A 187 -4.50 9.48 10.62
N ASP A 188 -3.29 9.37 11.14
CA ASP A 188 -3.06 8.74 12.43
C ASP A 188 -3.55 9.66 13.56
N THR A 189 -4.33 9.13 14.48
CA THR A 189 -4.82 9.93 15.62
C THR A 189 -3.93 9.80 16.85
N ASN A 190 -3.04 8.78 16.90
CA ASN A 190 -2.29 8.36 18.08
C ASN A 190 -3.16 8.07 19.32
N VAL A 191 -4.47 7.86 19.14
CA VAL A 191 -5.38 7.46 20.22
C VAL A 191 -5.40 5.93 20.27
N PRO A 192 -5.16 5.31 21.44
CA PRO A 192 -5.21 3.87 21.56
C PRO A 192 -6.64 3.32 21.43
N CYS A 193 -6.72 2.08 20.96
CA CYS A 193 -7.85 1.18 20.99
C CYS A 193 -7.29 -0.24 21.18
#